data_AF-A0A6D0IK74-F1
#
_entry.id   AF-A0A6D0IK74-F1
#
_cell.length_a   1.000
_cell.length_b   1.000
_cell.length_c   1.000
_cell.angle_alpha   90.00
_cell.angle_beta   90.00
_cell.angle_gamma   90.00
#
_symmetry.space_group_name_H-M   'P 1'
#
loop_
_entity.id
_entity.type
_entity.pdbx_description
1 polymer ?
#
loop_
_entity_poly.entity_id
_entity_poly.type
_entity_poly.pdbx_seq_one_letter_code
_entity_poly.pdbx_strand_id
1 'polypeptide(L)'
;MNYEIKQEEKRTVAGFHLVGPWEQTVKKGFEQLMMWVDSKNIVPKEWVAVYYDNPDETPAEKLRCDTVVTVPGYFTLPENSEGVILTE
;
A
#
# COMPACT_ATOMS: atom_id res chain seq x y z
N MET A 1 9.00 -24.13 6.56
CA MET A 1 9.39 -22.71 6.41
C MET A 1 9.86 -22.23 7.78
N ASN A 2 11.02 -21.56 7.85
CA ASN A 2 11.55 -21.02 9.11
C ASN A 2 11.15 -19.54 9.21
N TYR A 3 10.79 -19.09 10.41
CA TYR A 3 10.50 -17.68 10.71
C TYR A 3 11.09 -17.33 12.09
N GLU A 4 11.31 -16.04 12.32
CA GLU A 4 11.81 -15.50 13.58
C GLU A 4 10.89 -14.38 14.08
N ILE A 5 10.88 -14.16 15.40
CA ILE A 5 10.07 -13.11 16.04
C ILE A 5 10.91 -11.84 16.17
N LYS A 6 10.38 -10.72 15.68
CA LYS A 6 11.00 -9.39 15.79
C LYS A 6 10.05 -8.40 16.40
N GLN A 7 10.61 -7.46 17.17
CA GLN A 7 9.90 -6.24 17.51
C GLN A 7 10.07 -5.27 16.34
N GLU A 8 8.95 -4.86 15.75
CA GLU A 8 8.90 -3.86 14.68
C GLU A 8 8.34 -2.55 15.21
N GLU A 9 8.80 -1.43 14.65
CA GLU A 9 8.22 -0.11 14.87
C GLU A 9 7.07 0.15 13.88
N LYS A 10 6.24 1.15 14.17
CA LYS A 10 5.18 1.61 13.26
C LYS A 10 5.78 2.12 11.93
N ARG A 11 5.03 1.97 10.85
CA ARG A 11 5.42 2.41 9.50
C ARG A 11 4.44 3.45 8.99
N THR A 12 4.93 4.61 8.60
CA THR A 12 4.13 5.56 7.82
C THR A 12 4.13 5.11 6.36
N VAL A 13 2.95 4.98 5.77
CA VAL A 13 2.78 4.46 4.41
C VAL A 13 1.96 5.44 3.56
N ALA A 14 2.31 5.51 2.28
CA ALA A 14 1.60 6.31 1.29
C ALA A 14 1.32 5.52 0.01
N GLY A 15 0.12 5.62 -0.54
CA GLY A 15 -0.27 4.90 -1.74
C GLY A 15 -1.77 4.81 -1.91
N PHE A 16 -2.29 3.67 -2.34
CA PHE A 16 -3.69 3.54 -2.75
C PHE A 16 -4.41 2.43 -1.98
N HIS A 17 -5.63 2.74 -1.53
CA HIS A 17 -6.58 1.76 -1.02
C HIS A 17 -7.45 1.25 -2.16
N LEU A 18 -7.59 -0.07 -2.27
CA LEU A 18 -8.41 -0.70 -3.30
C LEU A 18 -9.37 -1.71 -2.68
N VAL A 19 -10.57 -1.78 -3.26
CA VAL A 19 -11.61 -2.75 -2.91
C VAL A 19 -11.97 -3.55 -4.15
N GLY A 20 -12.02 -4.88 -4.03
CA GLY A 20 -12.30 -5.81 -5.11
C GLY A 20 -11.31 -6.98 -5.19
N PRO A 21 -11.48 -7.88 -6.17
CA PRO A 21 -10.68 -9.10 -6.30
C PRO A 21 -9.18 -8.80 -6.43
N TRP A 22 -8.37 -9.44 -5.59
CA TRP A 22 -6.93 -9.19 -5.50
C TRP A 22 -6.15 -9.50 -6.78
N GLU A 23 -6.63 -10.43 -7.61
CA GLU A 23 -6.09 -10.74 -8.93
C GLU A 23 -6.09 -9.53 -9.87
N GLN A 24 -6.98 -8.56 -9.61
CA GLN A 24 -7.09 -7.31 -10.37
C GLN A 24 -6.54 -6.12 -9.59
N THR A 25 -6.95 -5.98 -8.33
CA THR A 25 -6.67 -4.78 -7.52
C THR A 25 -5.20 -4.65 -7.16
N VAL A 26 -4.50 -5.74 -6.82
CA VAL A 26 -3.08 -5.66 -6.43
C VAL A 26 -2.22 -5.19 -7.59
N LYS A 27 -2.37 -5.78 -8.79
CA LYS A 27 -1.61 -5.38 -9.98
C LYS A 27 -1.91 -3.92 -10.36
N LYS A 28 -3.19 -3.57 -10.45
CA LYS A 28 -3.62 -2.21 -10.80
C LYS A 28 -3.10 -1.18 -9.78
N GLY A 29 -3.18 -1.51 -8.48
CA GLY A 29 -2.70 -0.64 -7.41
C GLY A 29 -1.20 -0.36 -7.51
N PHE A 30 -0.38 -1.39 -7.75
CA PHE A 30 1.06 -1.19 -7.95
C PHE A 30 1.42 -0.42 -9.23
N GLU A 31 0.67 -0.59 -10.32
CA GLU A 31 0.84 0.22 -11.53
C GLU A 31 0.58 1.72 -11.23
N GLN A 32 -0.49 2.04 -10.51
CA GLN A 32 -0.79 3.41 -10.09
C GLN A 32 0.27 3.94 -9.11
N LEU A 33 0.72 3.11 -8.17
CA LEU A 33 1.75 3.45 -7.19
C LEU A 33 3.08 3.79 -7.85
N MET A 34 3.54 2.99 -8.82
CA MET A 34 4.77 3.26 -9.57
C MET A 34 4.69 4.58 -10.32
N MET A 35 3.59 4.82 -11.04
CA MET A 35 3.39 6.08 -11.76
C MET A 35 3.43 7.29 -10.82
N TRP A 36 2.77 7.20 -9.66
CA TRP A 36 2.76 8.27 -8.67
C TRP A 36 4.16 8.50 -8.07
N VAL A 37 4.83 7.44 -7.60
CA VAL A 37 6.18 7.51 -7.03
C VAL A 37 7.17 8.17 -8.01
N ASP A 38 7.16 7.75 -9.27
CA ASP A 38 8.02 8.30 -10.31
C ASP A 38 7.69 9.77 -10.59
N SER A 39 6.40 10.11 -10.73
CA SER A 39 5.95 11.48 -11.03
C SER A 39 6.29 12.50 -9.93
N LYS A 40 6.43 12.04 -8.68
CA LYS A 40 6.74 12.87 -7.51
C LYS A 40 8.20 12.73 -7.05
N ASN A 41 9.01 11.95 -7.76
CA ASN A 41 10.38 11.62 -7.39
C ASN A 41 10.51 11.13 -5.94
N ILE A 42 9.56 10.31 -5.48
CA ILE A 42 9.54 9.77 -4.12
C ILE A 42 10.61 8.69 -4.02
N VAL A 43 11.37 8.70 -2.92
CA VAL A 43 12.34 7.65 -2.59
C VAL A 43 11.74 6.76 -1.50
N PRO A 44 11.16 5.60 -1.85
CA PRO A 44 10.50 4.72 -0.89
C PRO A 44 11.53 3.93 -0.06
N LYS A 45 11.18 3.61 1.19
CA LYS A 45 11.97 2.67 2.01
C LYS A 45 11.66 1.21 1.64
N GLU A 46 10.38 0.93 1.43
CA GLU A 46 9.84 -0.41 1.15
C GLU A 46 8.65 -0.26 0.18
N TRP A 47 8.37 -1.31 -0.59
CA TRP A 47 7.13 -1.48 -1.37
C TRP A 47 6.29 -2.55 -0.69
N VAL A 48 5.05 -2.24 -0.34
CA VAL A 48 4.23 -3.07 0.57
C VAL A 48 2.84 -3.28 0.00
N ALA A 49 2.35 -4.51 0.11
CA ALA A 49 0.94 -4.86 -0.04
C ALA A 49 0.37 -5.18 1.35
N VAL A 50 -0.67 -4.45 1.78
CA VAL A 50 -1.38 -4.72 3.04
C VAL A 50 -2.69 -5.41 2.71
N TYR A 51 -2.95 -6.55 3.35
CA TYR A 51 -4.18 -7.34 3.15
C TYR A 51 -5.02 -7.29 4.43
N TYR A 52 -6.26 -6.79 4.32
CA TYR A 52 -7.14 -6.57 5.48
C TYR A 52 -8.14 -7.70 5.73
N ASP A 53 -8.29 -8.59 4.78
CA ASP A 53 -9.36 -9.59 4.75
C ASP A 53 -8.79 -10.99 4.48
N ASN A 54 -9.52 -12.03 4.87
CA ASN A 54 -9.23 -13.40 4.45
C ASN A 54 -9.95 -13.66 3.11
N PRO A 55 -9.24 -13.98 2.01
CA PRO A 55 -9.86 -14.19 0.70
C PRO A 55 -10.79 -15.41 0.63
N ASP A 56 -10.63 -16.37 1.53
CA ASP A 56 -11.48 -17.58 1.58
C ASP A 56 -12.81 -17.34 2.31
N GLU A 57 -12.93 -16.23 3.06
CA GLU A 57 -14.11 -15.90 3.88
C GLU A 57 -14.85 -14.65 3.37
N THR A 58 -14.09 -13.64 2.92
CA THR A 58 -14.65 -12.39 2.45
C THR A 58 -14.96 -12.48 0.96
N PRO A 59 -16.19 -12.13 0.51
CA PRO A 59 -16.51 -12.10 -0.92
C PRO A 59 -15.53 -11.23 -1.70
N ALA A 60 -15.09 -11.70 -2.88
CA ALA A 60 -14.04 -11.04 -3.67
C ALA A 60 -14.27 -9.53 -3.88
N GLU A 61 -15.52 -9.11 -4.14
CA GLU A 61 -15.89 -7.70 -4.35
C GLU A 61 -15.79 -6.81 -3.10
N LYS A 62 -15.57 -7.42 -1.94
CA LYS A 62 -15.39 -6.74 -0.65
C LYS A 62 -13.97 -6.86 -0.11
N LEU A 63 -13.08 -7.60 -0.79
CA LEU A 63 -11.69 -7.72 -0.37
C LEU A 63 -11.00 -6.37 -0.46
N ARG A 64 -10.26 -6.01 0.57
CA ARG A 64 -9.55 -4.74 0.67
C ARG A 64 -8.05 -4.99 0.71
N CYS A 65 -7.32 -4.18 -0.02
CA CYS A 65 -5.87 -4.14 0.07
C CYS A 65 -5.35 -2.71 -0.13
N ASP A 66 -4.20 -2.44 0.48
CA ASP A 66 -3.42 -1.25 0.17
C ASP A 66 -2.19 -1.64 -0.63
N THR A 67 -1.91 -0.88 -1.69
CA THR A 67 -0.63 -0.91 -2.39
C THR A 67 0.09 0.40 -2.11
N VAL A 68 1.14 0.33 -1.31
CA VAL A 68 1.77 1.50 -0.69
C VAL A 68 3.30 1.40 -0.68
N VAL A 69 3.95 2.54 -0.47
CA VAL A 69 5.36 2.61 -0.09
C VAL A 69 5.51 3.07 1.35
N THR A 70 6.46 2.50 2.07
CA THR A 70 6.85 3.02 3.39
C THR A 70 7.68 4.30 3.21
N VAL A 71 7.31 5.36 3.94
CA VAL A 71 7.95 6.68 3.91
C VAL A 71 8.43 7.09 5.31
N PRO A 72 9.29 8.11 5.46
CA PRO A 72 9.60 8.67 6.77
C PRO A 72 8.35 9.22 7.49
N GLY A 73 8.32 9.19 8.82
CA GLY A 73 7.16 9.69 9.58
C GLY A 73 6.92 11.20 9.50
N TYR A 74 7.88 11.95 8.96
CA TYR A 74 7.75 13.38 8.65
C TYR A 74 7.40 13.63 7.17
N PHE A 75 7.01 12.59 6.42
CA PHE A 75 6.65 12.72 5.02
C PHE A 75 5.39 13.59 4.85
N THR A 76 5.49 14.57 3.95
CA THR A 76 4.36 15.41 3.55
C THR A 76 3.87 14.93 2.20
N LEU A 77 2.57 14.66 2.08
CA LEU A 77 1.97 14.27 0.80
C LEU A 77 2.15 15.39 -0.23
N PRO A 78 2.78 15.14 -1.39
CA PRO A 78 2.95 16.15 -2.43
C PRO A 78 1.61 16.61 -3.00
N GLU A 79 1.55 17.86 -3.47
CA GLU A 79 0.38 18.38 -4.22
C GLU A 79 0.09 17.53 -5.46
N ASN A 80 -1.19 17.53 -5.90
CA ASN A 80 -1.69 16.72 -7.02
C ASN A 80 -1.43 15.21 -6.81
N SER A 81 -1.80 14.70 -5.62
CA SER A 81 -1.75 13.29 -5.24
C SER A 81 -3.15 12.75 -4.95
N GLU A 82 -4.13 13.12 -5.77
CA GLU A 82 -5.53 12.75 -5.58
C GLU A 82 -5.69 11.23 -5.46
N GLY A 83 -6.45 10.80 -4.45
CA GLY A 83 -6.69 9.38 -4.17
C GLY A 83 -5.56 8.67 -3.42
N VAL A 84 -4.43 9.34 -3.16
CA VAL A 84 -3.36 8.79 -2.33
C VAL A 84 -3.72 8.93 -0.85
N ILE A 85 -3.65 7.82 -0.12
CA ILE A 85 -3.75 7.78 1.33
C ILE A 85 -2.37 8.01 1.96
N LEU A 86 -2.34 8.64 3.14
CA LEU A 86 -1.17 8.72 4.02
C LEU A 86 -1.60 8.32 5.43
N THR A 87 -1.09 7.19 5.93
CA THR A 87 -1.50 6.60 7.23
C THR A 87 -0.32 5.91 7.91
N GLU A 88 -0.55 5.44 9.14
CA GLU A 88 0.34 4.56 9.91
C GLU A 88 -0.31 3.20 10.21
#